data_AF-A0A7C5VCG6-F1
#
_entry.id   AF-A0A7C5VCG6-F1
#
_cell.length_a   1.000
_cell.length_b   1.000
_cell.length_c   1.000
_cell.angle_alpha   90.00
_cell.angle_beta   90.00
_cell.angle_gamma   90.00
#
_symmetry.space_group_name_H-M   'P 1'
#
loop_
_entity.id
_entity.type
_entity.pdbx_description
1 polymer ?
#
loop_
_entity_poly.entity_id
_entity_poly.type
_entity_poly.pdbx_seq_one_letter_code
_entity_poly.pdbx_strand_id
1 'polypeptide(L)' 'MSIAGKLIEELEKDRMARRRLAEILVTDGEVRLAIINAVLADVATKEDLRRTEDNLKALIERAISR' A
#
# COMPACT_ATOMS: atom_id res chain seq x y z
N MET A 1 -11.14 28.19 14.59
CA MET A 1 -10.88 26.95 13.82
C MET A 1 -11.05 27.25 12.34
N SER A 2 -10.10 26.86 11.48
CA SER A 2 -10.18 27.13 10.03
C SER A 2 -11.28 26.28 9.37
N ILE A 3 -11.74 26.70 8.18
CA ILE A 3 -12.70 25.92 7.39
C ILE A 3 -12.13 24.52 7.09
N ALA A 4 -10.84 24.44 6.74
CA ALA A 4 -10.15 23.18 6.53
C ALA A 4 -10.15 22.30 7.79
N GLY A 5 -9.89 22.88 8.98
CA GLY A 5 -9.91 22.13 10.24
C GLY A 5 -11.28 21.54 10.54
N LYS A 6 -12.36 22.30 10.34
CA LYS A 6 -13.73 21.79 10.51
C LYS A 6 -14.07 20.68 9.53
N LEU A 7 -13.66 20.82 8.27
CA LEU A 7 -13.88 19.78 7.25
C LEU A 7 -13.21 18.45 7.67
N ILE A 8 -11.97 18.51 8.15
CA ILE A 8 -11.25 17.33 8.63
C ILE A 8 -11.98 16.70 9.83
N GLU A 9 -12.42 17.50 10.79
CA GLU A 9 -13.13 17.01 11.97
C GLU A 9 -14.45 16.28 11.61
N GLU A 10 -15.20 16.82 10.64
CA GLU A 10 -16.43 16.18 10.15
C GLU A 10 -16.13 14.89 9.39
N LEU A 11 -15.07 14.88 8.57
CA LEU A 11 -14.61 13.65 7.91
C LEU A 11 -14.17 12.60 8.94
N GLU A 12 -13.46 12.96 10.00
CA GLU A 12 -13.04 12.02 11.05
C GLU A 12 -14.22 11.38 11.79
N LYS A 13 -15.33 12.11 11.94
CA LYS A 13 -16.55 11.60 12.60
C LYS A 13 -17.40 10.72 11.67
N ASP A 14 -17.44 10.99 10.36
CA ASP A 14 -18.28 10.25 9.41
C ASP A 14 -17.47 9.28 8.51
N ARG A 15 -17.60 7.98 8.80
CA ARG A 15 -16.94 6.91 8.02
C ARG A 15 -17.39 6.86 6.56
N MET A 16 -18.66 7.15 6.27
CA MET A 16 -19.20 7.15 4.92
C MET A 16 -18.63 8.32 4.12
N ALA A 17 -18.53 9.50 4.73
CA ALA A 17 -17.90 10.66 4.12
C ALA A 17 -16.41 10.41 3.80
N ARG A 18 -15.64 9.81 4.72
CA ARG A 18 -14.24 9.43 4.43
C ARG A 18 -14.12 8.47 3.27
N ARG A 19 -14.98 7.45 3.25
CA ARG A 19 -14.96 6.45 2.18
C ARG A 19 -15.25 7.11 0.84
N ARG A 20 -16.26 7.98 0.78
CA ARG A 20 -16.63 8.68 -0.45
C ARG A 20 -15.52 9.62 -0.93
N LEU A 21 -14.88 10.33 -0.01
CA LEU A 21 -13.73 11.17 -0.33
C LEU A 21 -12.57 10.34 -0.89
N ALA A 22 -12.24 9.22 -0.25
CA ALA A 22 -11.21 8.31 -0.73
C ALA A 22 -11.53 7.76 -2.13
N GLU A 23 -12.78 7.34 -2.37
CA GLU A 23 -13.26 6.89 -3.69
C GLU A 23 -13.04 7.95 -4.77
N ILE A 24 -13.37 9.22 -4.49
CA ILE A 24 -13.16 10.33 -5.43
C ILE A 24 -11.66 10.53 -5.69
N LEU A 25 -10.83 10.57 -4.65
CA LEU A 25 -9.38 10.80 -4.78
C LEU A 25 -8.69 9.69 -5.59
N VAL A 26 -9.08 8.43 -5.42
CA VAL A 26 -8.44 7.32 -6.15
C VAL A 26 -8.92 7.16 -7.59
N THR A 27 -10.03 7.82 -7.99
CA THR A 27 -10.44 7.84 -9.40
C THR A 27 -9.49 8.65 -10.27
N ASP A 28 -8.86 9.68 -9.71
CA ASP A 28 -7.82 10.44 -10.37
C ASP A 28 -6.55 9.58 -10.56
N GLY A 29 -6.08 9.51 -11.81
CA GLY A 29 -4.93 8.68 -12.18
C GLY A 29 -3.62 9.13 -11.54
N GLU A 30 -3.39 10.44 -11.46
CA GLU A 30 -2.16 11.01 -10.90
C GLU A 30 -2.12 10.84 -9.39
N VAL A 31 -3.23 11.12 -8.71
CA VAL A 31 -3.35 10.93 -7.25
C VAL A 31 -3.15 9.46 -6.89
N ARG A 32 -3.79 8.54 -7.63
CA ARG A 32 -3.63 7.11 -7.41
C ARG A 32 -2.19 6.66 -7.63
N LEU A 33 -1.52 7.17 -8.67
CA LEU A 33 -0.12 6.84 -8.94
C LEU A 33 0.80 7.36 -7.83
N ALA A 34 0.57 8.59 -7.34
CA ALA A 34 1.33 9.16 -6.23
C ALA A 34 1.19 8.32 -4.95
N ILE A 35 -0.03 7.87 -4.63
CA ILE A 35 -0.28 6.97 -3.49
C ILE A 35 0.45 5.63 -3.67
N ILE A 36 0.34 5.01 -4.85
CA ILE A 36 1.02 3.74 -5.14
C ILE A 36 2.53 3.90 -4.97
N ASN A 37 3.12 4.93 -5.57
CA ASN A 37 4.57 5.17 -5.50
C ASN A 37 5.05 5.46 -4.07
N ALA A 38 4.25 6.16 -3.26
CA ALA A 38 4.57 6.41 -1.86
C ALA A 38 4.63 5.12 -1.04
N VAL A 39 3.73 4.16 -1.33
CA VAL A 39 3.65 2.88 -0.60
C VAL A 39 4.60 1.82 -1.19
N LEU A 40 4.96 1.93 -2.47
CA LEU A 40 5.76 0.92 -3.18
C LEU A 40 7.13 0.67 -2.52
N ALA A 41 7.72 1.71 -1.91
CA ALA A 41 8.99 1.60 -1.20
C ALA A 41 8.92 0.74 0.08
N ASP A 42 7.73 0.61 0.67
CA ASP A 42 7.50 -0.06 1.95
C ASP A 42 6.92 -1.48 1.81
N VAL A 43 6.60 -1.91 0.59
CA VAL A 43 5.93 -3.20 0.35
C VAL A 43 6.84 -4.18 -0.37
N ALA A 44 6.90 -5.40 0.14
CA ALA A 44 7.54 -6.51 -0.57
C ALA A 44 6.74 -6.82 -1.85
N THR A 45 7.44 -6.80 -2.99
CA THR A 45 6.82 -7.12 -4.27
C THR A 45 6.71 -8.63 -4.45
N LYS A 46 5.88 -9.07 -5.40
CA LYS A 46 5.80 -10.49 -5.79
C LYS A 46 7.16 -11.04 -6.27
N GLU A 47 7.99 -10.18 -6.85
CA GLU A 47 9.33 -10.57 -7.30
C GLU A 47 10.27 -10.82 -6.12
N ASP A 48 10.21 -9.99 -5.09
CA ASP A 48 11.00 -10.20 -3.87
C ASP A 48 10.64 -11.53 -3.19
N LEU A 49 9.35 -11.87 -3.17
CA LEU A 49 8.86 -13.15 -2.65
C LEU A 49 9.36 -14.34 -3.49
N ARG A 50 9.28 -14.26 -4.83
CA ARG A 50 9.81 -15.32 -5.71
C ARG A 50 11.29 -15.56 -5.50
N ARG A 51 12.09 -14.49 -5.44
CA ARG A 51 13.53 -14.58 -5.16
C ARG A 51 13.79 -15.24 -3.81
N THR A 52 13.01 -14.90 -2.80
CA THR A 52 13.11 -15.51 -1.46
C THR A 52 12.79 -16.99 -1.52
N GLU A 53 11.73 -17.38 -2.25
CA GLU A 53 11.34 -18.78 -2.43
C GLU A 53 12.42 -19.59 -3.17
N ASP A 54 12.98 -19.04 -4.24
CA ASP A 54 14.03 -19.71 -5.03
C ASP A 54 15.33 -19.87 -4.22
N ASN A 55 15.72 -18.84 -3.47
CA ASN A 55 16.84 -18.93 -2.54
C ASN A 55 16.62 -20.01 -1.48
N LEU A 56 15.40 -20.11 -0.94
CA LEU A 56 15.04 -21.12 0.05
C LEU A 56 15.15 -22.54 -0.54
N LYS A 57 14.62 -22.76 -1.76
CA LYS A 57 14.73 -24.05 -2.45
C LYS A 57 16.20 -24.46 -2.65
N ALA A 58 17.03 -23.54 -3.13
CA ALA A 58 18.45 -23.80 -3.34
C ALA A 58 19.19 -24.14 -2.03
N LEU A 59 18.83 -23.50 -0.91
CA LEU A 59 19.39 -23.82 0.40
C LEU A 59 18.98 -25.21 0.88
N ILE A 60 17.71 -25.58 0.70
CA ILE A 60 17.19 -26.91 1.05
C ILE A 60 17.89 -27.99 0.23
N GLU A 61 18.01 -27.80 -1.09
CA GLU A 61 18.71 -28.74 -1.97
C GLU A 61 20.15 -28.97 -1.56
N ARG A 62 20.88 -27.90 -1.20
CA ARG A 62 22.26 -27.99 -0.68
C ARG A 62 22.35 -28.72 0.66
N ALA A 63 21.34 -28.58 1.52
CA ALA A 63 21.31 -29.25 2.81
C ALA A 63 21.03 -30.76 2.67
N ILE A 64 20.18 -31.15 1.71
CA ILE A 64 19.86 -32.57 1.44
C ILE A 64 21.00 -33.28 0.68
N SER A 65 21.78 -32.54 -0.12
CA SER A 65 22.90 -33.08 -0.90
C SER A 65 24.20 -33.26 -0.11
N ARG A 66 24.19 -32.98 1.21
CA ARG A 66 25.30 -33.26 2.14
C ARG A 66 25.04 -34.55 2.91
#